data_AF-A0A2I3HH56-F1
#
_entry.id   AF-A0A2I3HH56-F1
#
_cell.length_a   1.000
_cell.length_b   1.000
_cell.length_c   1.000
_cell.angle_alpha   90.00
_cell.angle_beta   90.00
_cell.angle_gamma   90.00
#
_symmetry.space_group_name_H-M   'P 1'
#
loop_
_entity.id
_entity.type
_entity.pdbx_description
1 polymer ?
#
loop_
_entity_poly.entity_id
_entity_poly.type
_entity_poly.pdbx_seq_one_letter_code
_entity_poly.pdbx_strand_id
1 'polypeptide(L)'
;MMRCTLENRNAQTKQLQTAASNVEKHFGELCQIFAGYVRKTVRLRDKADLLVNEINAYAATETPHLKLGLMNFADEFAKLQDYRQAEVERLEAKVVEPLEAYGTIVKMKRDDLEATFTARNREGKQLTQKEHVSETHLIDMLEQSRPYKLCIITNRGSLPGQVHTLGRNF
;
A
#
# COMPACT_ATOMS: atom_id res chain seq x y z
N MET A 1 -21.74 -21.98 7.87
CA MET A 1 -21.13 -21.04 8.85
C MET A 1 -19.67 -20.69 8.55
N MET A 2 -18.79 -21.62 8.12
CA MET A 2 -17.37 -21.32 7.86
C MET A 2 -17.09 -20.33 6.71
N ARG A 3 -17.85 -20.35 5.60
CA ARG A 3 -17.65 -19.39 4.48
C ARG A 3 -17.96 -17.93 4.87
N CYS A 4 -19.07 -17.67 5.53
CA CYS A 4 -19.46 -16.32 5.99
C CYS A 4 -18.44 -15.71 6.99
N THR A 5 -17.86 -16.52 7.88
CA THR A 5 -16.80 -16.05 8.80
C THR A 5 -15.46 -15.80 8.10
N LEU A 6 -15.17 -16.44 6.97
CA LEU A 6 -14.00 -16.16 6.13
C LEU A 6 -14.18 -14.87 5.32
N GLU A 7 -15.36 -14.65 4.76
CA GLU A 7 -15.70 -13.44 4.00
C GLU A 7 -15.64 -12.18 4.86
N ASN A 8 -16.23 -12.21 6.07
CA ASN A 8 -16.15 -11.09 7.02
C ASN A 8 -14.71 -10.78 7.44
N ARG A 9 -13.88 -11.81 7.67
CA ARG A 9 -12.46 -11.62 8.01
C ARG A 9 -11.66 -11.05 6.84
N ASN A 10 -11.97 -11.42 5.61
CA ASN A 10 -11.35 -10.85 4.41
C ASN A 10 -11.74 -9.38 4.21
N ALA A 11 -13.00 -9.01 4.46
CA ALA A 11 -13.43 -7.61 4.42
C ALA A 11 -12.67 -6.76 5.46
N GLN A 12 -12.53 -7.25 6.69
CA GLN A 12 -11.73 -6.59 7.74
C GLN A 12 -10.25 -6.45 7.35
N THR A 13 -9.66 -7.50 6.76
CA THR A 13 -8.23 -7.47 6.35
C THR A 13 -8.00 -6.41 5.27
N LYS A 14 -8.91 -6.31 4.29
CA LYS A 14 -8.86 -5.27 3.25
C LYS A 14 -9.03 -3.86 3.82
N GLN A 15 -9.96 -3.68 4.77
CA GLN A 15 -10.14 -2.38 5.45
C GLN A 15 -8.87 -1.95 6.17
N LEU A 16 -8.21 -2.88 6.87
CA LEU A 16 -6.97 -2.62 7.58
C LEU A 16 -5.81 -2.26 6.63
N GLN A 17 -5.73 -2.93 5.48
CA GLN A 17 -4.71 -2.64 4.45
C GLN A 17 -4.90 -1.24 3.84
N THR A 18 -6.13 -0.85 3.54
CA THR A 18 -6.44 0.51 3.06
C THR A 18 -6.10 1.56 4.13
N ALA A 19 -6.44 1.30 5.39
CA ALA A 19 -6.10 2.19 6.49
C ALA A 19 -4.58 2.35 6.65
N ALA A 20 -3.83 1.25 6.63
CA ALA A 20 -2.36 1.27 6.71
C ALA A 20 -1.73 2.06 5.55
N SER A 21 -2.25 1.87 4.32
CA SER A 21 -1.78 2.59 3.13
C SER A 21 -2.04 4.10 3.20
N ASN A 22 -3.20 4.50 3.74
CA ASN A 22 -3.52 5.91 3.95
C ASN A 22 -2.61 6.56 5.00
N VAL A 23 -2.35 5.85 6.11
CA VAL A 23 -1.43 6.33 7.15
C VAL A 23 -0.03 6.50 6.59
N GLU A 24 0.49 5.51 5.86
CA GLU A 24 1.82 5.59 5.25
C GLU A 24 1.96 6.80 4.32
N LYS A 25 0.96 7.02 3.45
CA LYS A 25 0.94 8.16 2.54
C LYS A 25 1.02 9.49 3.29
N HIS A 26 0.13 9.71 4.26
CA HIS A 26 0.08 10.98 4.99
C HIS A 26 1.31 11.20 5.86
N PHE A 27 1.86 10.15 6.46
CA PHE A 27 3.11 10.26 7.22
C PHE A 27 4.29 10.59 6.30
N GLY A 28 4.34 10.01 5.10
CA GLY A 28 5.33 10.37 4.08
C GLY A 28 5.24 11.84 3.69
N GLU A 29 4.04 12.36 3.44
CA GLU A 29 3.79 13.78 3.14
C GLU A 29 4.22 14.69 4.29
N LEU A 30 3.85 14.38 5.52
CA LEU A 30 4.23 15.14 6.71
C LEU A 30 5.75 15.16 6.89
N CYS A 31 6.41 14.00 6.77
CA CYS A 31 7.86 13.89 6.86
C CYS A 31 8.57 14.80 5.83
N GLN A 32 8.08 14.82 4.59
CA GLN A 32 8.62 15.70 3.55
C GLN A 32 8.45 17.19 3.88
N ILE A 33 7.29 17.57 4.42
CA ILE A 33 7.01 18.96 4.84
C ILE A 33 7.94 19.37 5.97
N PHE A 34 8.10 18.55 7.01
CA PHE A 34 8.98 18.84 8.14
C PHE A 34 10.46 18.90 7.73
N ALA A 35 10.92 17.94 6.92
CA ALA A 35 12.27 17.99 6.38
C ALA A 35 12.49 19.25 5.52
N GLY A 36 11.47 19.68 4.77
CA GLY A 36 11.49 20.95 4.04
C GLY A 36 11.57 22.18 4.94
N TYR A 37 10.87 22.17 6.08
CA TYR A 37 10.93 23.23 7.08
C TYR A 37 12.33 23.34 7.71
N VAL A 38 12.90 22.22 8.16
CA VAL A 38 14.27 22.18 8.71
C VAL A 38 15.29 22.75 7.71
N ARG A 39 15.23 22.32 6.44
CA ARG A 39 16.10 22.85 5.38
C ARG A 39 15.95 24.36 5.17
N LYS A 40 14.74 24.92 5.33
CA LYS A 40 14.53 26.37 5.25
C LYS A 40 15.18 27.09 6.43
N THR A 41 15.11 26.52 7.64
CA THR A 41 15.78 27.08 8.82
C THR A 41 17.30 27.06 8.69
N VAL A 42 17.88 25.96 8.18
CA VAL A 42 19.32 25.90 7.86
C VAL A 42 19.72 26.97 6.86
N ARG A 43 18.97 27.12 5.75
CA ARG A 43 19.24 28.16 4.74
C ARG A 43 19.16 29.57 5.32
N LEU A 44 18.30 29.78 6.30
CA LEU A 44 18.15 31.06 6.97
C LEU A 44 19.36 31.38 7.87
N ARG A 45 19.92 30.36 8.56
CA ARG A 45 21.20 30.45 9.27
C ARG A 45 22.34 30.79 8.31
N ASP A 46 22.45 30.08 7.19
CA ASP A 46 23.50 30.33 6.18
C ASP A 46 23.45 31.79 5.66
N LYS A 47 22.26 32.37 5.54
CA LYS A 47 22.11 33.79 5.17
C LYS A 47 22.54 34.74 6.28
N ALA A 48 22.29 34.40 7.53
CA ALA A 48 22.76 35.18 8.66
C ALA A 48 24.30 35.14 8.79
N ASP A 49 24.93 34.00 8.52
CA ASP A 49 26.40 33.89 8.50
C ASP A 49 27.02 34.82 7.45
N LEU A 50 26.40 34.93 6.27
CA LEU A 50 26.82 35.89 5.25
C LEU A 50 26.69 37.34 5.75
N LEU A 51 25.61 37.68 6.47
CA LEU A 51 25.45 39.02 7.03
C LEU A 51 26.50 39.33 8.10
N VAL A 52 26.83 38.37 8.97
CA VAL A 52 27.92 38.51 9.94
C VAL A 52 29.24 38.81 9.23
N ASN A 53 29.54 38.09 8.15
CA ASN A 53 30.75 38.29 7.36
C ASN A 53 30.79 39.69 6.69
N GLU A 54 29.68 40.15 6.12
CA GLU A 54 29.58 41.49 5.52
C GLU A 54 29.74 42.59 6.57
N ILE A 55 29.14 42.45 7.76
CA ILE A 55 29.32 43.40 8.85
C ILE A 55 30.78 43.47 9.27
N ASN A 56 31.45 42.32 9.39
CA ASN A 56 32.87 42.26 9.75
C ASN A 56 33.77 42.84 8.65
N ALA A 57 33.44 42.62 7.38
CA ALA A 57 34.15 43.21 6.25
C ALA A 57 34.03 44.74 6.25
N TYR A 58 32.83 45.27 6.46
CA TYR A 58 32.60 46.70 6.59
C TYR A 58 33.29 47.29 7.84
N ALA A 59 33.25 46.60 8.97
CA ALA A 59 33.93 47.02 10.19
C ALA A 59 35.44 47.20 9.98
N ALA A 60 36.06 46.42 9.07
CA ALA A 60 37.47 46.53 8.76
C ALA A 60 37.86 47.82 8.02
N THR A 61 36.91 48.49 7.35
CA THR A 61 37.16 49.76 6.63
C THR A 61 36.90 51.01 7.47
N GLU A 62 36.32 50.84 8.65
CA GLU A 62 35.84 51.94 9.49
C GLU A 62 36.82 52.36 10.59
N THR A 63 36.53 53.49 11.23
CA THR A 63 37.32 54.00 12.36
C THR A 63 37.34 53.01 13.55
N PRO A 64 38.38 52.99 14.40
CA PRO A 64 38.51 52.00 15.47
C PRO A 64 37.31 51.91 16.43
N HIS A 65 36.69 53.05 16.76
CA HIS A 65 35.51 53.09 17.62
C HIS A 65 34.28 52.46 16.95
N LEU A 66 34.03 52.77 15.68
CA LEU A 66 32.91 52.19 14.94
C LEU A 66 33.15 50.71 14.63
N LYS A 67 34.38 50.33 14.28
CA LYS A 67 34.81 48.94 14.10
C LYS A 67 34.46 48.09 15.30
N LEU A 68 34.81 48.54 16.51
CA LEU A 68 34.50 47.81 17.74
C LEU A 68 32.98 47.61 17.93
N GLY A 69 32.18 48.66 17.67
CA GLY A 69 30.72 48.57 17.75
C GLY A 69 30.13 47.57 16.76
N LEU A 70 30.61 47.58 15.50
CA LEU A 70 30.16 46.65 14.46
C LEU A 70 30.57 45.20 14.76
N MET A 71 31.79 44.98 15.26
CA MET A 71 32.24 43.64 15.66
C MET A 71 31.39 43.09 16.81
N ASN A 72 31.11 43.90 17.84
CA ASN A 72 30.23 43.48 18.93
C ASN A 72 28.81 43.17 18.45
N PHE A 73 28.28 43.97 17.51
CA PHE A 73 26.98 43.71 16.90
C PHE A 73 26.97 42.40 16.09
N ALA A 74 28.01 42.15 15.31
CA ALA A 74 28.17 40.91 14.55
C ALA A 74 28.25 39.69 15.48
N ASP A 75 28.98 39.79 16.59
CA ASP A 75 29.10 38.72 17.60
C ASP A 75 27.75 38.41 18.26
N GLU A 76 26.97 39.42 18.65
CA GLU A 76 25.63 39.18 19.21
C GLU A 76 24.69 38.54 18.17
N PHE A 77 24.80 38.93 16.90
CA PHE A 77 24.02 38.32 15.84
C PHE A 77 24.46 36.88 15.51
N ALA A 78 25.76 36.58 15.65
CA ALA A 78 26.29 35.23 15.52
C ALA A 78 25.77 34.30 16.63
N LYS A 79 25.73 34.75 17.90
CA LYS A 79 25.10 34.01 19.01
C LYS A 79 23.64 33.69 18.74
N LEU A 80 22.92 34.58 18.06
CA LEU A 80 21.54 34.30 17.65
C LEU A 80 21.45 33.12 16.65
N GLN A 81 22.47 32.93 15.81
CA GLN A 81 22.53 31.80 14.89
C GLN A 81 22.87 30.48 15.60
N ASP A 82 23.63 30.51 16.70
CA ASP A 82 23.86 29.31 17.52
C ASP A 82 22.53 28.75 18.08
N TYR A 83 21.61 29.62 18.50
CA TYR A 83 20.27 29.19 18.90
C TYR A 83 19.48 28.58 17.75
N ARG A 84 19.61 29.12 16.53
CA ARG A 84 19.00 28.51 15.34
C ARG A 84 19.60 27.16 14.99
N GLN A 85 20.91 26.99 15.19
CA GLN A 85 21.55 25.70 15.00
C GLN A 85 20.99 24.67 16.00
N ALA A 86 20.86 25.04 17.26
CA ALA A 86 20.23 24.20 18.27
C ALA A 86 18.75 23.88 17.96
N GLU A 87 18.01 24.84 17.38
CA GLU A 87 16.65 24.63 16.91
C GLU A 87 16.58 23.60 15.78
N VAL A 88 17.48 23.70 14.78
CA VAL A 88 17.60 22.74 13.66
C VAL A 88 17.87 21.34 14.20
N GLU A 89 18.89 21.16 15.02
CA GLU A 89 19.27 19.86 15.58
C GLU A 89 18.12 19.25 16.40
N ARG A 90 17.42 20.08 17.16
CA ARG A 90 16.27 19.64 17.96
C ARG A 90 15.09 19.24 17.07
N LEU A 91 14.80 19.98 16.01
CA LEU A 91 13.75 19.63 15.05
C LEU A 91 14.06 18.31 14.35
N GLU A 92 15.30 18.09 13.93
CA GLU A 92 15.74 16.85 13.30
C GLU A 92 15.56 15.67 14.27
N ALA A 93 16.15 15.73 15.46
CA ALA A 93 16.15 14.62 16.41
C ALA A 93 14.79 14.36 17.07
N LYS A 94 13.94 15.37 17.24
CA LYS A 94 12.68 15.23 17.99
C LYS A 94 11.43 15.21 17.12
N VAL A 95 11.52 15.60 15.86
CA VAL A 95 10.36 15.65 14.96
C VAL A 95 10.60 14.79 13.74
N VAL A 96 11.69 15.01 13.00
CA VAL A 96 11.95 14.31 11.73
C VAL A 96 12.28 12.83 11.98
N GLU A 97 13.26 12.55 12.84
CA GLU A 97 13.72 11.19 13.11
C GLU A 97 12.60 10.26 13.65
N PRO A 98 11.74 10.68 14.61
CA PRO A 98 10.60 9.86 15.04
C PRO A 98 9.56 9.63 13.93
N LEU A 99 9.32 10.63 13.07
CA LEU A 99 8.40 10.48 11.93
C LEU A 99 8.95 9.49 10.90
N GLU A 100 10.25 9.54 10.59
CA GLU A 100 10.91 8.60 9.68
C GLU A 100 10.89 7.16 10.22
N ALA A 101 11.21 7.00 11.51
CA ALA A 101 11.14 5.70 12.19
C ALA A 101 9.73 5.12 12.16
N TYR A 102 8.72 5.94 12.45
CA TYR A 102 7.32 5.51 12.40
C TYR A 102 6.87 5.18 10.98
N GLY A 103 7.27 5.99 9.99
CA GLY A 103 7.00 5.71 8.57
C GLY A 103 7.56 4.36 8.14
N THR A 104 8.76 4.01 8.62
CA THR A 104 9.37 2.69 8.38
C THR A 104 8.55 1.57 9.02
N ILE A 105 8.10 1.74 10.26
CA ILE A 105 7.25 0.75 10.95
C ILE A 105 5.93 0.54 10.20
N VAL A 106 5.26 1.61 9.76
CA VAL A 106 3.99 1.52 9.03
C VAL A 106 4.18 0.81 7.70
N LYS A 107 5.25 1.11 6.97
CA LYS A 107 5.60 0.43 5.73
C LYS A 107 5.79 -1.07 5.94
N MET A 108 6.58 -1.46 6.96
CA MET A 108 6.76 -2.87 7.31
C MET A 108 5.43 -3.55 7.63
N LYS A 109 4.56 -2.91 8.42
CA LYS A 109 3.24 -3.46 8.76
C LYS A 109 2.33 -3.61 7.55
N ARG A 110 2.36 -2.67 6.60
CA ARG A 110 1.63 -2.80 5.34
C ARG A 110 2.15 -4.00 4.54
N ASP A 111 3.46 -4.14 4.42
CA ASP A 111 4.08 -5.23 3.66
C ASP A 111 3.77 -6.61 4.29
N ASP A 112 3.75 -6.71 5.62
CA ASP A 112 3.29 -7.91 6.35
C ASP A 112 1.81 -8.24 6.07
N LEU A 113 0.94 -7.22 6.05
CA LEU A 113 -0.48 -7.38 5.74
C LEU A 113 -0.70 -7.85 4.29
N GLU A 114 0.08 -7.33 3.34
CA GLU A 114 0.05 -7.75 1.94
C GLU A 114 0.46 -9.24 1.80
N ALA A 115 1.53 -9.64 2.49
CA ALA A 115 2.03 -11.00 2.47
C ALA A 115 1.01 -12.00 3.07
N THR A 116 0.42 -11.66 4.22
CA THR A 116 -0.61 -12.49 4.87
C THR A 116 -1.89 -12.59 4.04
N PHE A 117 -2.31 -11.49 3.40
CA PHE A 117 -3.45 -11.50 2.49
C PHE A 117 -3.19 -12.39 1.26
N THR A 118 -2.01 -12.30 0.66
CA THR A 118 -1.63 -13.12 -0.50
C THR A 118 -1.57 -14.61 -0.15
N ALA A 119 -0.99 -14.96 1.00
CA ALA A 119 -0.95 -16.35 1.48
C ALA A 119 -2.37 -16.90 1.70
N ARG A 120 -3.24 -16.15 2.38
CA ARG A 120 -4.63 -16.55 2.60
C ARG A 120 -5.41 -16.69 1.29
N ASN A 121 -5.20 -15.80 0.32
CA ASN A 121 -5.88 -15.90 -0.97
C ASN A 121 -5.45 -17.17 -1.75
N ARG A 122 -4.18 -17.58 -1.62
CA ARG A 122 -3.71 -18.86 -2.16
C ARG A 122 -4.34 -20.06 -1.45
N GLU A 123 -4.46 -20.03 -0.12
CA GLU A 123 -5.14 -21.07 0.66
C GLU A 123 -6.62 -21.18 0.29
N GLY A 124 -7.32 -20.05 0.13
CA GLY A 124 -8.71 -20.00 -0.29
C GLY A 124 -8.94 -20.67 -1.66
N LYS A 125 -8.07 -20.37 -2.64
CA LYS A 125 -8.11 -21.01 -3.97
C LYS A 125 -7.88 -22.52 -3.90
N GLN A 126 -6.94 -22.96 -3.07
CA GLN A 126 -6.67 -24.39 -2.87
C GLN A 126 -7.84 -25.11 -2.20
N LEU A 127 -8.52 -24.48 -1.24
CA LEU A 127 -9.72 -25.03 -0.59
C LEU A 127 -10.86 -25.18 -1.60
N THR A 128 -11.13 -24.16 -2.42
CA THR A 128 -12.16 -24.25 -3.48
C THR A 128 -11.83 -25.32 -4.52
N GLN A 129 -10.55 -25.50 -4.85
CA GLN A 129 -10.13 -26.55 -5.78
C GLN A 129 -10.32 -27.94 -5.16
N LYS A 130 -9.97 -28.13 -3.88
CA LYS A 130 -10.18 -29.40 -3.16
C LYS A 130 -11.66 -29.74 -2.97
N GLU A 131 -12.52 -28.74 -2.73
CA GLU A 131 -13.98 -28.92 -2.66
C GLU A 131 -14.53 -29.38 -4.00
N HIS A 132 -14.15 -28.72 -5.10
CA HIS A 132 -14.57 -29.12 -6.45
C HIS A 132 -14.05 -30.52 -6.86
N VAL A 133 -12.81 -30.84 -6.52
CA VAL A 133 -12.26 -32.19 -6.75
C VAL A 133 -13.00 -33.24 -5.91
N SER A 134 -13.33 -32.94 -4.65
CA SER A 134 -14.12 -33.85 -3.81
C SER A 134 -15.54 -34.06 -4.35
N GLU A 135 -16.22 -32.99 -4.78
CA GLU A 135 -17.56 -33.08 -5.38
C GLU A 135 -17.56 -33.89 -6.67
N THR A 136 -16.60 -33.63 -7.57
CA THR A 136 -16.46 -34.40 -8.82
C THR A 136 -16.14 -35.86 -8.55
N HIS A 137 -15.24 -36.16 -7.61
CA HIS A 137 -14.91 -37.53 -7.23
C HIS A 137 -16.12 -38.29 -6.66
N LEU A 138 -16.96 -37.61 -5.86
CA LEU A 138 -18.21 -38.19 -5.36
C LEU A 138 -19.22 -38.46 -6.49
N ILE A 139 -19.31 -37.56 -7.47
CA ILE A 139 -20.17 -37.75 -8.65
C ILE A 139 -19.69 -38.94 -9.49
N ASP A 140 -18.38 -39.04 -9.74
CA ASP A 140 -17.77 -40.14 -10.51
C ASP A 140 -17.99 -41.51 -9.84
N MET A 141 -17.84 -41.58 -8.50
CA MET A 141 -18.14 -42.80 -7.74
C MET A 141 -19.64 -43.17 -7.79
N LEU A 142 -20.52 -42.18 -7.78
CA LEU A 142 -21.96 -42.39 -7.91
C LEU A 142 -22.34 -42.85 -9.33
N GLU A 143 -21.67 -42.37 -10.37
CA GLU A 143 -21.87 -42.82 -11.76
C GLU A 143 -21.40 -44.27 -11.97
N GLN A 144 -20.24 -44.65 -11.43
CA GLN A 144 -19.73 -46.03 -11.50
C GLN A 144 -20.60 -47.03 -10.74
N SER A 145 -21.32 -46.56 -9.72
CA SER A 145 -22.21 -47.38 -8.90
C SER A 145 -23.63 -47.52 -9.46
N ARG A 146 -23.96 -46.90 -10.61
CA ARG A 146 -25.26 -47.11 -11.27
C ARG A 146 -25.21 -48.32 -12.21
N PRO A 147 -25.71 -49.51 -11.81
CA PRO A 147 -26.00 -50.54 -12.79
C PRO A 147 -27.19 -50.06 -13.66
N TYR A 148 -27.19 -50.43 -14.93
CA TYR A 148 -28.24 -50.21 -15.93
C TYR A 148 -28.24 -48.85 -16.65
N LYS A 149 -27.34 -48.75 -17.64
CA LYS A 149 -27.59 -47.96 -18.84
C LYS A 149 -28.68 -48.69 -19.63
N LEU A 150 -29.94 -48.27 -19.50
CA LEU A 150 -31.07 -48.85 -20.22
C LEU A 150 -30.88 -48.60 -21.73
N CYS A 151 -30.46 -49.64 -22.46
CA CYS A 151 -30.40 -49.62 -23.92
C CYS A 151 -31.83 -49.71 -24.45
N ILE A 152 -32.42 -48.58 -24.83
CA ILE A 152 -33.71 -48.57 -25.53
C ILE A 152 -33.45 -49.04 -26.96
N ILE A 153 -33.60 -50.34 -27.19
CA ILE A 153 -33.74 -50.93 -28.52
C ILE A 153 -35.25 -50.93 -28.82
N THR A 154 -35.77 -49.88 -29.46
CA THR A 154 -37.09 -49.96 -30.09
C THR A 154 -36.93 -50.43 -31.52
N ASN A 155 -37.43 -51.64 -31.71
CA ASN A 155 -37.38 -52.52 -32.87
C ASN A 155 -38.01 -51.87 -34.13
N ARG A 156 -37.30 -51.94 -35.27
CA ARG A 156 -37.87 -51.79 -36.61
C ARG A 156 -38.77 -53.01 -36.86
N GLY A 157 -40.08 -52.84 -36.72
CA GLY A 157 -41.05 -53.78 -37.28
C GLY A 157 -41.68 -53.18 -38.52
N SER A 158 -41.44 -53.78 -39.69
CA SER A 158 -42.50 -54.07 -40.69
C SER A 158 -41.89 -54.61 -41.99
N LEU A 159 -42.40 -55.76 -42.45
CA LEU A 159 -42.73 -56.18 -43.83
C LEU A 159 -43.11 -57.67 -43.75
N PRO A 160 -44.13 -58.19 -44.47
CA PRO A 160 -44.57 -57.88 -45.85
C PRO A 160 -46.06 -57.43 -45.91
N GLY A 161 -46.59 -56.68 -46.87
CA GLY A 161 -46.54 -56.79 -48.33
C GLY A 161 -47.97 -57.09 -48.84
N GLN A 162 -48.66 -56.11 -49.45
CA GLN A 162 -49.69 -56.31 -50.49
C GLN A 162 -50.19 -54.97 -51.09
N VAL A 163 -50.66 -55.08 -52.34
CA VAL A 163 -50.78 -54.09 -53.42
C VAL A 163 -52.25 -53.63 -53.59
N HIS A 164 -52.46 -52.52 -54.32
CA HIS A 164 -53.72 -51.93 -54.84
C HIS A 164 -54.37 -50.88 -53.91
N THR A 165 -54.80 -49.69 -54.34
CA THR A 165 -55.46 -49.29 -55.61
C THR A 165 -55.13 -47.84 -56.03
N LEU A 166 -55.19 -47.63 -57.35
CA LEU A 166 -55.28 -46.36 -58.06
C LEU A 166 -56.59 -45.60 -57.76
N GLY A 167 -56.49 -44.26 -57.73
CA GLY A 167 -57.43 -43.37 -58.42
C GLY A 167 -58.58 -42.76 -57.62
N ARG A 168 -58.53 -41.43 -57.46
CA ARG A 168 -59.61 -40.53 -57.90
C ARG A 168 -59.23 -39.04 -57.85
N ASN A 169 -59.13 -38.45 -59.04
CA ASN A 169 -59.69 -37.16 -59.46
C ASN A 169 -60.41 -36.34 -58.36
N PHE A 170 -59.93 -35.13 -58.07
CA PHE A 170 -60.37 -33.88 -58.72
C PHE A 170 -59.26 -32.83 -58.61
#